data_AF-A0A8I0L3D1-F1
#
_entry.id   AF-A0A8I0L3D1-F1
#
_cell.length_a   1.000
_cell.length_b   1.000
_cell.length_c   1.000
_cell.angle_alpha   90.00
_cell.angle_beta   90.00
_cell.angle_gamma   90.00
#
_symmetry.space_group_name_H-M   'P 1'
#
loop_
_entity.id
_entity.type
_entity.pdbx_description
1 polymer ?
#
loop_
_entity_poly.entity_id
_entity_poly.type
_entity_poly.pdbx_seq_one_letter_code
_entity_poly.pdbx_strand_id
1 'polypeptide(L)'
;MTQDVIDRLIGSSEALIAALDAHDVDAIEAALPAFGKSVADLKSPGGGLPSPGLKARLDKALALADAARARVRYMADRTQQRIDMLAQAAGRFDCTPATYGRPGR
;
A
#
# COMPACT_ATOMS: atom_id res chain seq x y z
N MET A 1 12.95 18.96 -9.93
CA MET A 1 12.49 18.16 -8.78
C MET A 1 13.64 18.16 -7.79
N THR A 2 13.43 18.59 -6.54
CA THR A 2 14.51 18.79 -5.57
C THR A 2 14.83 17.48 -4.83
N GLN A 3 16.12 17.25 -4.55
CA GLN A 3 16.62 16.03 -3.89
C GLN A 3 15.92 15.78 -2.54
N ASP A 4 15.65 16.84 -1.77
CA ASP A 4 14.95 16.77 -0.49
C ASP A 4 13.55 16.16 -0.59
N VAL A 5 12.84 16.36 -1.71
CA VAL A 5 11.50 15.78 -1.91
C VAL A 5 11.59 14.25 -2.02
N ILE A 6 12.62 13.75 -2.70
CA ILE A 6 12.83 12.32 -2.88
C ILE A 6 13.33 11.68 -1.59
N ASP A 7 14.22 12.35 -0.85
CA ASP A 7 14.68 11.86 0.45
C ASP A 7 13.51 11.80 1.46
N ARG A 8 12.57 12.77 1.44
CA ARG A 8 11.32 12.71 2.20
C ARG A 8 10.43 11.54 1.77
N LEU A 9 10.30 11.28 0.47
CA LEU A 9 9.56 10.11 -0.01
C LEU A 9 10.18 8.82 0.50
N ILE A 10 11.50 8.65 0.37
CA ILE A 10 12.23 7.48 0.86
C ILE A 10 11.96 7.26 2.35
N GLY A 11 12.16 8.29 3.18
CA GLY A 11 11.95 8.16 4.63
C GLY A 11 10.50 7.81 5.00
N SER A 12 9.52 8.46 4.36
CA SER A 12 8.11 8.11 4.57
C SER A 12 7.73 6.71 4.10
N SER A 13 8.40 6.19 3.07
CA SER A 13 8.18 4.83 2.55
C SER A 13 8.80 3.78 3.48
N GLU A 14 10.00 4.04 3.99
CA GLU A 14 10.66 3.18 4.98
C GLU A 14 9.84 3.09 6.28
N ALA A 15 9.30 4.22 6.77
CA ALA A 15 8.42 4.25 7.93
C ALA A 15 7.13 3.45 7.71
N LEU A 16 6.49 3.58 6.55
CA LEU A 16 5.30 2.81 6.20
C LEU A 16 5.60 1.31 6.13
N ILE A 17 6.73 0.93 5.51
CA ILE A 17 7.15 -0.48 5.46
C ILE A 17 7.37 -1.04 6.86
N ALA A 18 8.05 -0.30 7.74
CA ALA A 18 8.27 -0.73 9.11
C ALA A 18 6.95 -0.94 9.87
N ALA A 19 5.97 -0.05 9.70
CA ALA A 19 4.65 -0.20 10.31
C ALA A 19 3.89 -1.43 9.76
N LEU A 20 3.96 -1.68 8.45
CA LEU A 20 3.38 -2.85 7.81
C LEU A 20 4.02 -4.17 8.31
N ASP A 21 5.35 -4.18 8.45
CA ASP A 21 6.10 -5.33 8.96
C ASP A 21 5.83 -5.59 10.45
N ALA A 22 5.57 -4.54 11.23
CA ALA A 22 5.16 -4.65 12.63
C ALA A 22 3.69 -5.06 12.82
N HIS A 23 2.88 -5.03 11.75
CA HIS A 23 1.42 -5.22 11.81
C HIS A 23 0.72 -4.26 12.78
N ASP A 24 1.26 -3.05 12.94
CA ASP A 24 0.75 -2.02 13.84
C ASP A 24 -0.17 -1.08 13.08
N VAL A 25 -1.48 -1.20 13.32
CA VAL A 25 -2.51 -0.41 12.63
C VAL A 25 -2.38 1.07 12.93
N ASP A 26 -2.10 1.43 14.19
CA ASP A 26 -1.97 2.83 14.60
C ASP A 26 -0.73 3.46 13.94
N ALA A 27 0.38 2.71 13.87
CA ALA A 27 1.58 3.16 13.16
C ALA A 27 1.36 3.29 11.65
N ILE A 28 0.58 2.38 11.03
CA ILE A 28 0.22 2.47 9.61
C ILE A 28 -0.61 3.73 9.36
N GLU A 29 -1.63 3.98 10.18
CA GLU A 29 -2.48 5.18 10.08
C GLU A 29 -1.68 6.47 10.27
N ALA A 30 -0.70 6.48 11.19
CA ALA A 30 0.19 7.62 11.39
C ALA A 30 1.17 7.85 10.22
N ALA A 31 1.64 6.78 9.57
CA ALA A 31 2.62 6.86 8.47
C ALA A 31 1.97 7.28 7.13
N LEU A 32 0.71 6.91 6.89
CA LEU A 32 0.01 7.14 5.63
C LEU A 32 -0.09 8.63 5.22
N PRO A 33 -0.45 9.59 6.10
CA PRO A 33 -0.48 11.01 5.75
C PRO A 33 0.87 11.56 5.31
N ALA A 34 1.96 11.14 5.97
CA ALA A 34 3.31 11.57 5.63
C ALA A 34 3.73 11.03 4.25
N PHE A 35 3.45 9.76 3.96
CA PHE A 35 3.68 9.17 2.64
C PHE A 35 2.86 9.87 1.55
N GLY A 36 1.57 10.09 1.79
CA GLY A 36 0.68 10.78 0.85
C GLY A 36 1.14 12.20 0.53
N LYS A 37 1.61 12.95 1.54
CA LYS A 37 2.20 14.28 1.35
C LYS A 37 3.46 14.25 0.50
N SER A 38 4.38 13.32 0.77
CA SER A 38 5.61 13.17 -0.01
C SER A 38 5.33 12.83 -1.49
N VAL A 39 4.29 12.03 -1.76
CA VAL A 39 3.85 11.72 -3.14
C VAL A 39 3.20 12.95 -3.80
N ALA A 40 2.43 13.75 -3.07
CA ALA A 40 1.86 14.99 -3.59
C ALA A 40 2.95 16.01 -3.95
N ASP A 41 3.98 16.15 -3.10
CA ASP A 41 5.12 17.04 -3.32
C ASP A 41 5.91 16.69 -4.59
N LEU A 42 5.93 15.41 -5.00
CA LEU A 42 6.54 14.98 -6.27
C LEU A 42 5.81 15.48 -7.52
N LYS A 43 4.48 15.69 -7.44
CA LYS A 43 3.69 16.18 -8.57
C LYS A 43 3.88 17.68 -8.80
N SER A 44 4.49 18.38 -7.84
CA SER A 44 4.76 19.81 -7.95
C SER A 44 5.92 20.05 -8.94
N PRO A 45 5.74 20.87 -9.99
CA PRO A 45 6.76 21.09 -11.01
C PRO A 45 7.96 21.84 -10.42
N GLY A 46 8.94 21.09 -9.90
CA GLY A 46 10.19 21.67 -9.42
C GLY A 46 11.16 21.92 -10.58
N GLY A 47 11.43 23.17 -10.92
CA GLY A 47 12.37 23.60 -11.96
C GLY A 47 13.87 23.46 -11.62
N GLY A 48 14.24 22.48 -10.81
CA GLY A 48 15.64 22.25 -10.39
C GLY A 48 16.40 21.33 -11.35
N LEU A 49 17.65 21.69 -11.64
CA LEU A 49 18.60 20.89 -12.41
C LEU A 49 18.82 19.51 -11.74
N PRO A 50 18.84 18.40 -12.49
CA PRO A 50 19.05 17.08 -11.93
C PRO A 50 20.44 16.96 -11.29
N SER A 51 20.50 16.61 -10.01
CA SER A 51 21.75 16.40 -9.29
C SER A 51 22.37 15.03 -9.63
N PRO A 52 23.72 14.89 -9.55
CA PRO A 52 24.36 13.59 -9.61
C PRO A 52 23.79 12.66 -8.52
N GLY A 53 23.31 11.48 -8.92
CA GLY A 53 22.69 10.51 -8.00
C GLY A 53 21.18 10.65 -7.80
N LEU A 54 20.52 11.59 -8.48
CA LEU A 54 19.05 11.70 -8.49
C LEU A 54 18.39 10.41 -9.00
N LYS A 55 18.93 9.84 -10.09
CA LYS A 55 18.43 8.59 -10.69
C LYS A 55 18.44 7.44 -9.68
N ALA A 56 19.57 7.20 -9.01
CA ALA A 56 19.70 6.13 -8.02
C ALA A 56 18.69 6.28 -6.86
N ARG A 57 18.39 7.53 -6.44
CA ARG A 57 17.38 7.79 -5.41
C ARG A 57 15.97 7.53 -5.90
N LEU A 58 15.65 7.89 -7.14
CA LEU A 58 14.37 7.56 -7.76
C LEU A 58 14.18 6.04 -7.88
N ASP A 59 15.22 5.33 -8.32
CA ASP A 59 15.20 3.87 -8.40
C ASP A 59 14.97 3.25 -7.02
N LYS A 60 15.63 3.78 -5.96
CA LYS A 60 15.38 3.36 -4.58
C LYS A 60 13.93 3.63 -4.15
N ALA A 61 13.40 4.83 -4.44
CA ALA A 61 12.05 5.20 -4.06
C ALA A 61 10.99 4.31 -4.75
N LEU A 62 11.20 3.96 -6.03
CA LEU A 62 10.35 3.02 -6.75
C LEU A 62 10.38 1.63 -6.11
N ALA A 63 11.57 1.11 -5.81
CA ALA A 63 11.72 -0.20 -5.17
C ALA A 63 11.00 -0.25 -3.80
N LEU A 64 11.06 0.83 -3.02
CA LEU A 64 10.34 0.92 -1.74
C LEU A 64 8.81 0.97 -1.93
N ALA A 65 8.33 1.71 -2.93
CA ALA A 65 6.89 1.75 -3.23
C ALA A 65 6.35 0.37 -3.61
N ASP A 66 7.08 -0.37 -4.44
CA ASP A 66 6.72 -1.75 -4.81
C ASP A 66 6.76 -2.70 -3.60
N ALA A 67 7.76 -2.53 -2.73
CA ALA A 67 7.90 -3.31 -1.50
C ALA A 67 6.75 -3.08 -0.51
N ALA A 68 6.28 -1.84 -0.37
CA ALA A 68 5.10 -1.52 0.44
C ALA A 68 3.83 -2.12 -0.17
N ARG A 69 3.67 -2.03 -1.50
CA ARG A 69 2.51 -2.59 -2.22
C ARG A 69 2.40 -4.10 -2.03
N ALA A 70 3.51 -4.83 -2.09
CA ALA A 70 3.53 -6.27 -1.89
C ALA A 70 3.04 -6.66 -0.48
N ARG A 71 3.46 -5.93 0.55
CA ARG A 71 3.06 -6.17 1.95
C ARG A 71 1.58 -5.92 2.20
N VAL A 72 1.06 -4.81 1.68
CA VAL A 72 -0.37 -4.49 1.77
C VAL A 72 -1.20 -5.59 1.13
N ARG A 73 -0.80 -6.05 -0.07
CA ARG A 73 -1.49 -7.15 -0.75
C ARG A 73 -1.45 -8.43 0.09
N TYR A 74 -0.29 -8.80 0.63
CA TYR A 74 -0.17 -9.96 1.50
C TYR A 74 -1.06 -9.87 2.74
N MET A 75 -1.11 -8.71 3.41
CA MET A 75 -1.98 -8.50 4.57
C MET A 75 -3.46 -8.58 4.21
N ALA A 76 -3.86 -8.04 3.05
CA ALA A 76 -5.23 -8.14 2.56
C ALA A 76 -5.62 -9.60 2.27
N ASP A 77 -4.77 -10.34 1.55
CA ASP A 77 -4.98 -11.76 1.23
C ASP A 77 -5.11 -12.59 2.52
N ARG A 78 -4.22 -12.34 3.50
CA ARG A 78 -4.27 -13.03 4.81
C ARG A 78 -5.53 -12.69 5.61
N THR A 79 -6.01 -11.45 5.53
CA THR A 79 -7.24 -11.03 6.20
C THR A 79 -8.46 -11.69 5.55
N GLN A 80 -8.50 -11.75 4.22
CA GLN A 80 -9.54 -12.46 3.48
C GLN A 80 -9.58 -13.94 3.86
N GLN A 81 -8.43 -14.61 3.87
CA GLN A 81 -8.34 -16.02 4.28
C GLN A 81 -8.90 -16.26 5.68
N ARG A 82 -8.63 -15.36 6.64
CA ARG A 82 -9.17 -15.46 8.00
C ARG A 82 -10.68 -15.27 8.03
N ILE A 83 -11.22 -14.32 7.26
CA ILE A 83 -12.66 -14.11 7.13
C ILE A 83 -13.33 -15.36 6.55
N ASP A 84 -12.75 -15.93 5.50
CA ASP A 84 -13.28 -17.15 4.87
C ASP A 84 -13.28 -18.33 5.86
N MET A 85 -12.20 -18.52 6.62
CA MET A 85 -12.14 -19.55 7.67
C MET A 85 -13.22 -19.35 8.76
N LEU A 86 -13.43 -18.10 9.20
CA LEU A 86 -14.46 -17.78 10.20
C LEU A 86 -15.87 -18.03 9.65
N ALA A 87 -16.13 -17.67 8.39
CA ALA A 87 -17.41 -17.93 7.77
C ALA A 87 -17.68 -19.45 7.60
N GLN A 88 -16.64 -20.26 7.33
CA GLN A 88 -16.75 -21.73 7.28
C GLN A 88 -17.10 -22.29 8.66
N ALA A 89 -16.37 -21.86 9.69
CA ALA A 89 -16.60 -22.29 11.07
C ALA A 89 -17.98 -21.87 11.60
N ALA A 90 -18.49 -20.72 11.17
CA ALA A 90 -19.82 -20.23 11.54
C ALA A 90 -20.97 -20.96 10.80
N GLY A 91 -20.67 -21.91 9.91
CA GLY A 91 -21.67 -22.57 9.06
C GLY A 91 -22.36 -21.62 8.08
N ARG A 92 -21.78 -20.43 7.83
CA ARG A 92 -22.34 -19.37 6.97
C ARG A 92 -21.83 -19.45 5.53
N PHE A 93 -21.34 -20.61 5.09
CA PHE A 93 -21.16 -20.87 3.66
C PHE A 93 -22.45 -21.42 3.08
N ASP A 94 -23.42 -20.52 2.93
CA ASP A 94 -24.35 -20.62 1.81
C ASP A 94 -23.67 -19.91 0.62
N CYS A 95 -22.56 -20.47 0.15
CA CYS A 95 -21.93 -20.07 -1.11
C CYS A 95 -22.69 -20.66 -2.30
N THR A 96 -24.03 -20.68 -2.22
CA THR A 96 -24.86 -20.79 -3.40
C THR A 96 -24.51 -19.57 -4.24
N PRO A 97 -23.83 -19.72 -5.40
CA PRO A 97 -23.71 -18.61 -6.33
C PRO A 97 -25.13 -18.13 -6.55
N ALA A 98 -25.38 -16.82 -6.50
CA ALA A 98 -26.64 -16.26 -6.98
C ALA A 98 -26.74 -16.57 -8.49
N THR A 99 -27.07 -17.83 -8.79
CA THR A 99 -27.53 -18.29 -10.07
C THR A 99 -28.83 -17.54 -10.19
N TYR A 100 -28.87 -16.57 -11.08
CA TYR A 100 -30.09 -15.92 -11.50
C TYR A 100 -31.03 -17.02 -12.01
N GLY A 101 -31.77 -17.64 -11.10
CA GLY A 101 -32.85 -18.55 -11.39
C GLY A 101 -33.93 -17.69 -12.00
N ARG A 102 -33.96 -17.64 -13.34
CA ARG A 102 -35.09 -17.11 -14.08
C ARG A 102 -36.33 -17.85 -13.58
N PRO A 103 -37.30 -17.18 -12.93
CA PRO A 103 -38.54 -17.85 -12.57
C PRO A 103 -39.23 -18.23 -13.88
N GLY A 104 -39.56 -19.51 -13.99
CA GLY A 104 -40.21 -20.08 -15.15
C GLY A 104 -41.46 -19.28 -15.55
N ARG A 105 -41.62 -19.12 -16.86
CA ARG A 105 -42.91 -18.85 -17.49
C ARG A 105 -42.91 -19.49 -18.86
#